data_AF-B6Y901-F1
#
_entry.id   AF-B6Y901-F1
#
_cell.length_a   1.000
_cell.length_b   1.000
_cell.length_c   1.000
_cell.angle_alpha   90.00
_cell.angle_beta   90.00
_cell.angle_gamma   90.00
#
_symmetry.space_group_name_H-M   'P 1'
#
loop_
_entity.id
_entity.type
_entity.pdbx_description
1 polymer ?
#
loop_
_entity_poly.entity_id
_entity_poly.type
_entity_poly.pdbx_seq_one_letter_code
_entity_poly.pdbx_strand_id
1 'polypeptide(L)'
;MPQLDVSTFSSQIFWFLIFFSSLFFVVSCLFLPKLDEIISTRSKEVLDSFNSSIHLLRLTEEQIAKYNAALNQARVRAKKIIDDAFAQVEEMRANVKDILEEEDKKMIKLVEEKVVQFKSKYISELKQMATSIALIYYTKLTNSEIEEEFVADLVSKEF
;
A
#
# COMPACT_ATOMS: atom_id res chain seq x y z
N MET A 1 98.72 -11.73 -49.62
CA MET A 1 97.60 -12.68 -49.64
C MET A 1 96.47 -12.07 -50.46
N PRO A 2 95.98 -12.74 -51.51
CA PRO A 2 95.05 -12.17 -52.50
C PRO A 2 93.59 -12.08 -52.00
N GLN A 3 93.37 -11.85 -50.70
CA GLN A 3 92.05 -11.91 -50.05
C GLN A 3 91.38 -10.54 -49.92
N LEU A 4 92.09 -9.45 -50.20
CA LEU A 4 91.58 -8.07 -50.21
C LEU A 4 91.71 -7.46 -51.62
N ASP A 5 91.13 -8.14 -52.61
CA ASP A 5 91.04 -7.59 -53.96
C ASP A 5 89.82 -6.65 -54.06
N VAL A 6 90.10 -5.35 -53.93
CA VAL A 6 89.12 -4.26 -53.89
C VAL A 6 88.30 -4.15 -55.17
N SER A 7 88.78 -4.73 -56.28
CA SER A 7 88.09 -4.72 -57.56
C SER A 7 86.74 -5.45 -57.54
N THR A 8 86.55 -6.42 -56.62
CA THR A 8 85.32 -7.24 -56.53
C THR A 8 84.25 -6.64 -55.61
N PHE A 9 84.62 -5.72 -54.70
CA PHE A 9 83.69 -5.15 -53.72
C PHE A 9 82.56 -4.35 -54.37
N SER A 10 82.83 -3.61 -55.46
CA SER A 10 81.81 -2.84 -56.16
C SER A 10 80.67 -3.72 -56.69
N SER A 11 81.00 -4.90 -57.22
CA SER A 11 80.01 -5.86 -57.71
C SER A 11 79.20 -6.49 -56.57
N GLN A 12 79.87 -6.87 -55.47
CA GLN A 12 79.21 -7.41 -54.28
C GLN A 12 78.22 -6.40 -53.66
N ILE A 13 78.61 -5.13 -53.58
CA ILE A 13 77.76 -4.04 -53.07
C ILE A 13 76.56 -3.81 -53.99
N PHE A 14 76.75 -3.81 -55.31
CA PHE A 14 75.66 -3.66 -56.27
C PHE A 14 74.59 -4.74 -56.10
N TRP A 15 75.00 -6.01 -56.06
CA TRP A 15 74.06 -7.12 -55.87
C TRP A 15 73.44 -7.12 -54.46
N PHE A 16 74.22 -6.78 -53.43
CA PHE A 16 73.70 -6.62 -52.08
C PHE A 16 72.59 -5.57 -52.04
N LEU A 17 72.78 -4.41 -52.67
CA LEU A 17 71.81 -3.32 -52.69
C LEU A 17 70.53 -3.72 -53.44
N ILE A 18 70.65 -4.49 -54.53
CA ILE A 18 69.51 -5.06 -55.26
C ILE A 18 68.72 -6.04 -54.39
N PHE A 19 69.38 -7.04 -53.80
CA PHE A 19 68.70 -8.03 -52.96
C PHE A 19 68.13 -7.42 -51.68
N PHE A 20 68.87 -6.51 -51.05
CA PHE A 20 68.40 -5.79 -49.87
C PHE A 20 67.18 -4.93 -50.20
N SER A 21 67.20 -4.16 -51.29
CA SER A 21 66.06 -3.34 -51.69
C SER A 21 64.84 -4.17 -52.05
N SER A 22 65.03 -5.30 -52.75
CA SER A 22 63.97 -6.25 -53.06
C SER A 22 63.33 -6.82 -51.78
N LEU A 23 64.16 -7.30 -50.85
CA LEU A 23 63.69 -7.82 -49.56
C LEU A 23 63.01 -6.73 -48.72
N PHE A 24 63.58 -5.53 -48.68
CA PHE A 24 63.03 -4.38 -47.97
C PHE A 24 61.63 -4.03 -48.49
N PHE A 25 61.45 -4.02 -49.82
CA PHE A 25 60.15 -3.76 -50.42
C PHE A 25 59.14 -4.85 -50.07
N VAL A 26 59.54 -6.13 -50.11
CA VAL A 26 58.69 -7.27 -49.70
C VAL A 26 58.26 -7.13 -48.24
N VAL A 27 59.19 -6.82 -47.33
CA VAL A 27 58.90 -6.65 -45.90
C VAL A 27 57.97 -5.46 -45.68
N SER A 28 58.32 -4.30 -46.25
CA SER A 28 57.55 -3.07 -46.09
C SER A 28 56.15 -3.15 -46.70
N CYS A 29 55.99 -3.84 -47.83
CA CYS A 29 54.72 -3.88 -48.54
C CYS A 29 53.82 -5.06 -48.12
N LEU A 30 54.36 -6.15 -47.57
CA LEU A 30 53.56 -7.35 -47.25
C LEU A 30 53.53 -7.70 -45.76
N PHE A 31 54.65 -7.56 -45.04
CA PHE A 31 54.72 -8.00 -43.65
C PHE A 31 54.21 -6.92 -42.69
N LEU A 32 54.58 -5.66 -42.90
CA LEU A 32 54.09 -4.52 -42.11
C LEU A 32 52.55 -4.39 -42.14
N PRO A 33 51.86 -4.37 -43.30
CA PRO A 33 50.41 -4.21 -43.29
C PRO A 33 49.68 -5.35 -42.58
N LYS A 34 50.21 -6.59 -42.66
CA LYS A 34 49.64 -7.74 -41.93
C LYS A 34 49.79 -7.60 -40.43
N LEU A 35 50.92 -7.05 -39.95
CA LEU A 35 51.13 -6.80 -38.52
C LEU A 35 50.20 -5.69 -38.01
N ASP A 36 50.03 -4.61 -38.78
CA ASP A 36 49.12 -3.52 -38.45
C ASP A 36 47.66 -3.97 -38.40
N GLU A 37 47.25 -4.85 -39.32
CA GLU A 37 45.90 -5.45 -39.32
C GLU A 37 45.64 -6.27 -38.04
N ILE A 38 46.61 -7.06 -37.59
CA ILE A 38 46.47 -7.87 -36.37
C ILE A 38 46.38 -6.99 -35.12
N ILE A 39 47.24 -5.96 -35.04
CA ILE A 39 47.26 -5.04 -33.89
C ILE A 39 45.95 -4.24 -33.83
N SER A 40 45.51 -3.70 -34.97
CA SER A 40 44.27 -2.93 -35.07
C SER A 40 43.03 -3.78 -34.76
N THR A 41 42.98 -5.02 -35.24
CA THR A 41 41.87 -5.95 -34.95
C THR A 41 41.76 -6.21 -33.45
N ARG A 42 42.87 -6.55 -32.77
CA ARG A 42 42.86 -6.77 -31.32
C ARG A 42 42.49 -5.51 -30.55
N SER A 43 43.04 -4.36 -30.93
CA SER A 43 42.69 -3.09 -30.29
C SER A 43 41.21 -2.78 -30.45
N LYS A 44 40.62 -3.09 -31.60
CA LYS A 44 39.21 -2.90 -31.88
C LYS A 44 38.34 -3.84 -31.05
N GLU A 45 38.66 -5.12 -30.97
CA GLU A 45 37.93 -6.08 -30.13
C GLU A 45 37.92 -5.69 -28.64
N VAL A 46 39.06 -5.22 -28.13
CA VAL A 46 39.17 -4.71 -26.75
C VAL A 46 38.31 -3.46 -26.56
N LEU A 47 38.36 -2.52 -27.51
CA LEU A 47 37.56 -1.31 -27.43
C LEU A 47 36.05 -1.59 -27.55
N ASP A 48 35.65 -2.47 -28.47
CA ASP A 48 34.26 -2.86 -28.70
C ASP A 48 33.68 -3.60 -27.49
N SER A 49 34.45 -4.52 -26.89
CA SER A 49 34.05 -5.20 -25.65
C SER A 49 33.94 -4.23 -24.47
N PHE A 50 34.90 -3.32 -24.30
CA PHE A 50 34.84 -2.27 -23.28
C PHE A 50 33.61 -1.36 -23.44
N ASN A 51 33.36 -0.87 -24.66
CA ASN A 51 32.19 -0.05 -24.97
C ASN A 51 30.88 -0.80 -24.70
N SER A 52 30.83 -2.09 -25.07
CA SER A 52 29.67 -2.94 -24.79
C SER A 52 29.42 -3.09 -23.29
N SER A 53 30.48 -3.30 -22.49
CA SER A 53 30.37 -3.36 -21.03
C SER A 53 29.87 -2.05 -20.43
N ILE A 54 30.40 -0.90 -20.87
CA ILE A 54 29.93 0.42 -20.42
C ILE A 54 28.47 0.65 -20.80
N HIS A 55 28.08 0.26 -22.02
CA HIS A 55 26.70 0.37 -22.47
C HIS A 55 25.75 -0.47 -21.61
N LEU A 56 26.12 -1.72 -21.32
CA LEU A 56 25.34 -2.60 -20.45
C LEU A 56 25.25 -2.03 -19.03
N LEU A 57 26.34 -1.52 -18.47
CA LEU A 57 26.35 -0.89 -17.16
C LEU A 57 25.39 0.30 -17.10
N ARG A 58 25.42 1.18 -18.10
CA ARG A 58 24.50 2.33 -18.19
C ARG A 58 23.04 1.88 -18.29
N LEU A 59 22.74 0.85 -19.09
CA LEU A 59 21.40 0.29 -19.18
C LEU A 59 20.95 -0.28 -17.84
N THR A 60 21.81 -1.02 -17.14
CA THR A 60 21.51 -1.56 -15.81
C THR A 60 21.23 -0.45 -14.81
N GLU A 61 22.05 0.60 -14.77
CA GLU A 61 21.83 1.77 -13.90
C GLU A 61 20.49 2.45 -14.18
N GLU A 62 20.14 2.64 -15.45
CA GLU A 62 18.85 3.22 -15.85
C GLU A 62 17.67 2.35 -15.40
N GLN A 63 17.78 1.02 -15.57
CA GLN A 63 16.74 0.08 -15.12
C GLN A 63 16.63 0.03 -13.60
N ILE A 64 17.75 0.09 -12.86
CA ILE A 64 17.76 0.17 -11.40
C ILE A 64 17.07 1.47 -10.95
N ALA A 65 17.37 2.60 -11.60
CA ALA A 65 16.74 3.87 -11.29
C ALA A 65 15.22 3.83 -11.51
N LYS A 66 14.77 3.28 -12.65
CA LYS A 66 13.34 3.07 -12.97
C LYS A 66 12.66 2.13 -11.97
N TYR A 67 13.30 1.01 -11.64
CA TYR A 67 12.80 0.05 -10.66
C TYR A 67 12.64 0.69 -9.28
N ASN A 68 13.66 1.41 -8.80
CA ASN A 68 13.62 2.10 -7.52
C ASN A 68 12.56 3.20 -7.49
N ALA A 69 12.38 3.95 -8.59
CA ALA A 69 11.33 4.94 -8.72
C ALA A 69 9.93 4.29 -8.65
N ALA A 70 9.71 3.19 -9.37
CA ALA A 70 8.46 2.43 -9.34
C ALA A 70 8.17 1.88 -7.94
N LEU A 71 9.19 1.35 -7.25
CA LEU A 71 9.08 0.81 -5.90
C LEU A 71 8.73 1.91 -4.89
N ASN A 72 9.37 3.08 -4.98
CA ASN A 72 9.03 4.23 -4.15
C ASN A 72 7.61 4.73 -4.43
N GLN A 73 7.18 4.83 -5.68
CA GLN A 73 5.81 5.19 -6.03
C GLN A 73 4.80 4.17 -5.47
N ALA A 74 5.09 2.87 -5.57
CA ALA A 74 4.24 1.83 -5.02
C ALA A 74 4.12 1.95 -3.49
N ARG A 75 5.23 2.22 -2.78
CA ARG A 75 5.22 2.47 -1.33
C ARG A 75 4.39 3.69 -0.96
N VAL A 76 4.53 4.79 -1.70
CA VAL A 76 3.74 6.02 -1.47
C VAL A 76 2.25 5.75 -1.71
N ARG A 77 1.89 5.04 -2.78
CA ARG A 77 0.48 4.65 -3.05
C ARG A 77 -0.08 3.75 -1.96
N ALA A 78 0.69 2.74 -1.53
CA ALA A 78 0.27 1.84 -0.45
C ALA A 78 0.04 2.61 0.85
N LYS A 79 0.96 3.50 1.22
CA LYS A 79 0.78 4.37 2.40
C LYS A 79 -0.48 5.24 2.27
N LYS A 80 -0.70 5.85 1.11
CA LYS A 80 -1.91 6.65 0.85
C LYS A 80 -3.18 5.82 1.00
N ILE A 81 -3.23 4.61 0.46
CA ILE A 81 -4.38 3.70 0.60
C ILE A 81 -4.64 3.38 2.07
N ILE A 82 -3.57 3.14 2.86
CA ILE A 82 -3.69 2.87 4.29
C ILE A 82 -4.22 4.10 5.03
N ASP A 83 -3.67 5.27 4.77
CA ASP A 83 -4.09 6.53 5.39
C ASP A 83 -5.55 6.86 5.04
N ASP A 84 -5.94 6.70 3.77
CA ASP A 84 -7.32 6.89 3.29
C ASP A 84 -8.29 5.87 3.93
N ALA A 85 -7.86 4.62 4.12
CA ALA A 85 -8.67 3.59 4.80
C ALA A 85 -8.86 3.92 6.28
N PHE A 86 -7.82 4.38 6.98
CA PHE A 86 -7.95 4.83 8.37
C PHE A 86 -8.89 6.03 8.50
N ALA A 87 -8.82 6.98 7.57
CA ALA A 87 -9.74 8.11 7.55
C ALA A 87 -11.21 7.67 7.38
N GLN A 88 -11.47 6.75 6.45
CA GLN A 88 -12.81 6.19 6.23
C GLN A 88 -13.33 5.40 7.45
N VAL A 89 -12.45 4.65 8.12
CA VAL A 89 -12.82 3.92 9.35
C VAL A 89 -13.20 4.89 10.47
N GLU A 90 -12.46 5.98 10.64
CA GLU A 90 -12.77 6.97 11.68
C GLU A 90 -14.08 7.71 11.37
N GLU A 91 -14.33 8.06 10.11
CA GLU A 91 -15.60 8.65 9.68
C GLU A 91 -16.77 7.68 9.91
N MET A 92 -16.62 6.41 9.52
CA MET A 92 -17.63 5.37 9.76
C MET A 92 -17.89 5.19 11.25
N ARG A 93 -16.85 5.21 12.08
CA ARG A 93 -16.97 5.12 13.53
C ARG A 93 -17.74 6.30 14.12
N ALA A 94 -17.47 7.52 13.65
CA ALA A 94 -18.23 8.70 14.06
C ALA A 94 -19.70 8.58 13.68
N ASN A 95 -19.99 8.21 12.42
CA ASN A 95 -21.37 8.02 11.95
C ASN A 95 -22.12 6.93 12.74
N VAL A 96 -21.47 5.80 13.00
CA VAL A 96 -22.07 4.72 13.81
C VAL A 96 -22.34 5.20 15.23
N LYS A 97 -21.44 5.98 15.82
CA LYS A 97 -21.63 6.55 17.15
C LYS A 97 -22.85 7.48 17.18
N ASP A 98 -23.00 8.35 16.19
CA ASP A 98 -24.15 9.27 16.12
C ASP A 98 -25.47 8.51 15.95
N ILE A 99 -25.51 7.48 15.11
CA ILE A 99 -26.68 6.61 14.93
C ILE A 99 -27.03 5.90 16.25
N LEU A 100 -26.02 5.34 16.94
CA LEU A 100 -26.23 4.68 18.24
C LEU A 100 -26.76 5.66 19.29
N GLU A 101 -26.23 6.89 19.35
CA GLU A 101 -26.74 7.92 20.26
C GLU A 101 -28.19 8.32 19.96
N GLU A 102 -28.59 8.35 18.68
CA GLU A 102 -30.00 8.57 18.30
C GLU A 102 -30.91 7.41 18.70
N GLU A 103 -30.48 6.17 18.44
CA GLU A 103 -31.24 4.96 18.81
C GLU A 103 -31.36 4.83 20.34
N ASP A 104 -30.30 5.10 21.09
CA ASP A 104 -30.32 5.13 22.55
C ASP A 104 -31.35 6.15 23.07
N LYS A 105 -31.39 7.36 22.49
CA LYS A 105 -32.41 8.38 22.84
C LYS A 105 -33.83 7.91 22.54
N LYS A 106 -34.08 7.25 21.41
CA LYS A 106 -35.40 6.69 21.08
C LYS A 106 -35.79 5.60 22.07
N MET A 107 -34.87 4.71 22.40
CA MET A 107 -35.09 3.63 23.36
C MET A 107 -35.41 4.17 24.76
N ILE A 108 -34.68 5.19 25.22
CA ILE A 108 -34.97 5.86 26.50
C ILE A 108 -36.40 6.42 26.51
N LYS A 109 -36.81 7.15 25.47
CA LYS A 109 -38.18 7.68 25.38
C LYS A 109 -39.24 6.58 25.40
N LEU A 110 -39.02 5.49 24.66
CA LEU A 110 -39.95 4.36 24.61
C LEU A 110 -40.07 3.69 25.98
N VAL A 111 -38.95 3.52 26.69
CA VAL A 111 -38.95 2.99 28.07
C VAL A 111 -39.67 3.95 29.02
N GLU A 112 -39.43 5.26 28.94
CA GLU A 112 -40.13 6.27 29.74
C GLU A 112 -41.64 6.23 29.52
N GLU A 113 -42.09 6.19 28.26
CA GLU A 113 -43.51 6.05 27.91
C GLU A 113 -44.11 4.75 28.48
N LYS A 114 -43.41 3.63 28.35
CA LYS A 114 -43.84 2.35 28.93
C LYS A 114 -43.91 2.40 30.45
N VAL A 115 -42.96 3.06 31.12
CA VAL A 115 -42.97 3.22 32.59
C VAL A 115 -44.16 4.05 33.02
N VAL A 116 -44.48 5.14 32.31
CA VAL A 116 -45.66 5.97 32.59
C VAL A 116 -46.96 5.18 32.41
N GLN A 117 -47.10 4.45 31.29
CA GLN A 117 -48.26 3.58 31.03
C GLN A 117 -48.39 2.46 32.07
N PHE A 118 -47.28 1.85 32.47
CA PHE A 118 -47.26 0.84 33.51
C PHE A 118 -47.71 1.43 34.84
N LYS A 119 -47.18 2.60 35.24
CA LYS A 119 -47.58 3.28 36.47
C LYS A 119 -49.08 3.63 36.49
N SER A 120 -49.63 4.16 35.39
CA SER A 120 -51.06 4.50 35.33
C SER A 120 -51.96 3.26 35.40
N LYS A 121 -51.60 2.19 34.69
CA LYS A 121 -52.31 0.91 34.73
C LYS A 121 -52.29 0.31 36.14
N TYR A 122 -51.12 0.28 36.79
CA TYR A 122 -50.99 -0.24 38.16
C TYR A 122 -51.79 0.58 39.16
N ILE A 123 -51.78 1.92 39.07
CA ILE A 123 -52.61 2.77 39.95
C ILE A 123 -54.09 2.46 39.76
N SER A 124 -54.55 2.27 38.51
CA SER A 124 -55.95 1.88 38.23
C SER A 124 -56.30 0.51 38.82
N GLU A 125 -55.43 -0.48 38.65
CA GLU A 125 -55.61 -1.82 39.24
C GLU A 125 -55.63 -1.77 40.77
N LEU A 126 -54.77 -0.94 41.38
CA LEU A 126 -54.73 -0.73 42.83
C LEU A 126 -56.00 -0.05 43.34
N LYS A 127 -56.54 0.93 42.61
CA LYS A 127 -57.84 1.55 42.92
C LYS A 127 -58.99 0.52 42.89
N GLN A 128 -59.03 -0.35 41.87
CA GLN A 128 -60.03 -1.41 41.78
C GLN A 128 -59.89 -2.44 42.91
N MET A 129 -58.67 -2.85 43.23
CA MET A 129 -58.40 -3.78 44.32
C MET A 129 -58.73 -3.17 45.69
N ALA A 130 -58.39 -1.91 45.93
CA ALA A 130 -58.73 -1.21 47.17
C ALA A 130 -60.25 -1.04 47.33
N THR A 131 -60.96 -0.70 46.25
CA THR A 131 -62.43 -0.58 46.25
C THR A 131 -63.10 -1.92 46.58
N SER A 132 -62.65 -3.00 45.94
CA SER A 132 -63.18 -4.35 46.23
C SER A 132 -62.88 -4.81 47.66
N ILE A 133 -61.67 -4.56 48.18
CA ILE A 133 -61.34 -4.85 49.58
C ILE A 133 -62.21 -4.02 50.53
N ALA A 134 -62.38 -2.72 50.29
CA ALA A 134 -63.20 -1.83 51.11
C ALA A 134 -64.67 -2.28 51.16
N LEU A 135 -65.24 -2.69 50.01
CA LEU A 135 -66.58 -3.26 49.93
C LEU A 135 -66.71 -4.57 50.72
N ILE A 136 -65.74 -5.47 50.61
CA ILE A 136 -65.71 -6.72 51.38
C ILE A 136 -65.67 -6.44 52.89
N TYR A 137 -64.86 -5.49 53.34
CA TYR A 137 -64.82 -5.11 54.75
C TYR A 137 -66.11 -4.44 55.22
N TYR A 138 -66.68 -3.53 54.43
CA TYR A 138 -67.92 -2.83 54.75
C TYR A 138 -69.13 -3.77 54.86
N THR A 139 -69.29 -4.68 53.90
CA THR A 139 -70.35 -5.70 53.92
C THR A 139 -70.22 -6.61 55.15
N LYS A 140 -68.98 -7.00 55.50
CA LYS A 140 -68.72 -7.89 56.64
C LYS A 140 -68.92 -7.24 58.01
N LEU A 141 -68.77 -5.91 58.12
CA LEU A 141 -68.93 -5.16 59.39
C LEU A 141 -70.34 -4.64 59.61
N THR A 142 -71.07 -4.31 58.54
CA THR A 142 -72.35 -3.57 58.62
C THR A 142 -73.56 -4.40 58.15
N ASN A 143 -73.33 -5.56 57.52
CA ASN A 143 -74.37 -6.49 57.03
C ASN A 143 -75.41 -5.82 56.09
N SER A 144 -75.02 -4.73 55.43
CA SER A 144 -75.81 -3.94 54.48
C SER A 144 -75.00 -3.67 53.21
N GLU A 145 -75.64 -3.65 52.05
CA GLU A 145 -75.00 -3.32 50.76
C GLU A 145 -74.93 -1.80 50.56
N ILE A 146 -73.79 -1.29 50.08
CA ILE A 146 -73.61 0.09 49.63
C ILE A 146 -73.34 0.06 48.12
N GLU A 147 -73.74 1.14 47.42
CA GLU A 147 -73.41 1.37 46.02
C GLU A 147 -71.89 1.43 45.78
N GLU A 148 -71.43 0.60 44.84
CA GLU A 148 -70.02 0.50 44.42
C GLU A 148 -69.43 1.86 44.00
N GLU A 149 -70.28 2.72 43.43
CA GLU A 149 -69.94 4.06 42.94
C GLU A 149 -69.54 5.03 44.08
N PHE A 150 -70.19 4.94 45.24
CA PHE A 150 -69.87 5.79 46.40
C PHE A 150 -68.55 5.38 47.08
N VAL A 151 -68.25 4.08 47.11
CA VAL A 151 -66.98 3.57 47.64
C VAL A 151 -65.83 3.87 46.67
N ALA A 152 -66.07 3.78 45.37
CA ALA A 152 -65.10 4.16 44.35
C ALA A 152 -64.74 5.67 44.43
N ASP A 153 -65.72 6.55 44.68
CA ASP A 153 -65.48 7.99 44.85
C ASP A 153 -64.62 8.29 46.10
N LEU A 154 -64.88 7.61 47.22
CA LEU A 154 -64.08 7.77 48.45
C LEU A 154 -62.65 7.23 48.32
N VAL A 155 -62.46 6.06 47.70
CA VAL A 155 -61.13 5.50 47.44
C VAL A 155 -60.36 6.36 46.45
N SER A 156 -61.05 7.00 45.49
CA SER A 156 -60.41 7.91 44.53
C SER A 156 -59.86 9.20 45.16
N LYS A 157 -60.40 9.65 46.30
CA LYS A 157 -59.93 10.86 47.03
C LYS A 157 -58.61 10.67 47.78
N GLU A 158 -58.21 9.43 48.10
CA GLU A 158 -56.95 9.15 48.79
C GLU A 158 -55.77 8.82 47.85
N PHE A 159 -56.02 8.61 46.55
CA PHE A 159 -55.02 8.22 45.53
C PHE A 159 -54.87 9.25 44.41
#